data_AF-A0A521VJM9-F1
#
_entry.id   AF-A0A521VJM9-F1
#
_cell.length_a   1.000
_cell.length_b   1.000
_cell.length_c   1.000
_cell.angle_alpha   90.00
_cell.angle_beta   90.00
_cell.angle_gamma   90.00
#
_symmetry.space_group_name_H-M   'P 1'
#
loop_
_entity.id
_entity.type
_entity.pdbx_description
1 polymer ?
#
loop_
_entity_poly.entity_id
_entity_poly.type
_entity_poly.pdbx_seq_one_letter_code
_entity_poly.pdbx_strand_id
1 'polypeptide(L)'
;MIVISDTTAISTLLQVGEIEMLKKLFSSIVIPRKVFDELLVLAKLGVDVSPLSSADWLEVRSPNISHILLLLNSLLDEGEANAIALAVELKADLL
;
A
#
# COMPACT_ATOMS: atom_id res chain seq x y z
N MET A 1 -2.47 -10.60 12.23
CA MET A 1 -2.62 -10.80 10.79
C MET A 1 -1.90 -9.65 10.11
N ILE A 2 -0.95 -9.94 9.22
CA ILE A 2 -0.20 -8.94 8.46
C ILE A 2 -0.85 -8.84 7.10
N VAL A 3 -1.42 -7.67 6.80
CA VAL A 3 -2.06 -7.37 5.51
C VAL A 3 -1.24 -6.31 4.82
N ILE A 4 -0.75 -6.63 3.62
CA ILE A 4 -0.17 -5.65 2.72
C ILE A 4 -1.26 -5.21 1.75
N SER A 5 -1.28 -3.94 1.37
CA SER A 5 -2.20 -3.46 0.34
C SER A 5 -1.43 -2.70 -0.73
N ASP A 6 -1.92 -2.80 -1.97
CA ASP A 6 -1.38 -2.13 -3.14
C ASP A 6 -2.06 -0.77 -3.42
N THR A 7 -1.60 -0.09 -4.47
CA THR A 7 -2.13 1.20 -4.89
C THR A 7 -3.58 1.09 -5.36
N THR A 8 -3.95 0.04 -6.07
CA THR A 8 -5.29 -0.09 -6.69
C THR A 8 -6.39 -0.24 -5.64
N ALA A 9 -6.18 -1.09 -4.63
CA ALA A 9 -7.15 -1.31 -3.57
C ALA A 9 -7.42 -0.01 -2.77
N ILE A 10 -6.36 0.70 -2.41
CA ILE A 10 -6.47 1.92 -1.59
C ILE A 10 -7.02 3.08 -2.40
N SER A 11 -6.52 3.29 -3.62
CA SER A 11 -6.95 4.41 -4.47
C SER A 11 -8.44 4.34 -4.80
N THR A 12 -8.98 3.13 -5.01
CA THR A 12 -10.41 2.93 -5.26
C THR A 12 -11.23 3.35 -4.06
N LEU A 13 -10.84 2.93 -2.86
CA LEU A 13 -11.55 3.26 -1.62
C LEU A 13 -11.45 4.74 -1.26
N LEU A 14 -10.33 5.40 -1.52
CA LEU A 14 -10.19 6.85 -1.36
C LEU A 14 -11.13 7.62 -2.29
N GLN A 15 -11.22 7.20 -3.57
CA GLN A 15 -12.07 7.86 -4.56
C GLN A 15 -13.56 7.78 -4.22
N VAL A 16 -14.01 6.72 -3.56
CA VAL A 16 -15.40 6.55 -3.11
C VAL A 16 -15.64 6.96 -1.66
N GLY A 17 -14.61 7.41 -0.94
CA GLY A 17 -14.71 7.87 0.46
C GLY A 17 -14.85 6.75 1.50
N GLU A 18 -14.46 5.51 1.19
CA GLU A 18 -14.67 4.32 2.02
C GLU A 18 -13.37 3.70 2.57
N ILE A 19 -12.29 4.48 2.68
CA ILE A 19 -10.98 3.97 3.14
C ILE A 19 -11.01 3.34 4.55
N GLU A 20 -11.91 3.82 5.42
CA GLU A 20 -12.15 3.27 6.76
C GLU A 20 -12.64 1.81 6.74
N MET A 21 -13.09 1.30 5.59
CA MET A 21 -13.43 -0.11 5.42
C MET A 21 -12.22 -1.03 5.67
N LEU A 22 -11.01 -0.62 5.28
CA LEU A 22 -9.79 -1.41 5.54
C LEU A 22 -9.50 -1.52 7.03
N LYS A 23 -9.70 -0.44 7.80
CA LYS A 23 -9.60 -0.45 9.27
C LYS A 23 -10.58 -1.46 9.89
N LYS A 24 -11.84 -1.48 9.42
CA LYS A 24 -12.87 -2.40 9.93
C LYS A 24 -12.58 -3.86 9.61
N LEU A 25 -12.01 -4.16 8.43
CA LEU A 25 -11.72 -5.52 8.00
C LEU A 25 -10.46 -6.09 8.65
N PHE A 26 -9.42 -5.27 8.81
CA PHE A 26 -8.08 -5.76 9.13
C PHE A 26 -7.48 -5.19 10.40
N SER A 27 -8.12 -4.19 11.03
CA SER A 27 -7.63 -3.40 12.18
C SER A 27 -6.36 -2.58 11.90
N SER A 28 -5.42 -3.11 11.13
CA SER A 28 -4.22 -2.43 10.64
C SER A 28 -3.77 -3.01 9.31
N ILE A 29 -3.17 -2.18 8.45
CA ILE A 29 -2.51 -2.61 7.22
C ILE A 29 -1.12 -2.00 7.13
N VAL A 30 -0.25 -2.61 6.32
CA VAL A 30 1.06 -2.05 5.95
C VAL A 30 1.06 -1.80 4.46
N ILE A 31 1.62 -0.67 4.03
CA ILE A 31 1.76 -0.35 2.61
C ILE A 31 3.21 -0.02 2.29
N PRO A 32 3.69 -0.34 1.08
CA PRO A 32 4.98 0.12 0.63
C PRO A 32 5.09 1.63 0.58
N ARG A 33 6.29 2.16 0.84
CA ARG A 33 6.54 3.60 0.64
C ARG A 33 6.21 4.05 -0.78
N LYS A 34 6.53 3.22 -1.78
CA LYS A 34 6.23 3.50 -3.18
C LYS A 34 4.73 3.67 -3.44
N VAL A 35 3.92 2.75 -2.90
CA VAL A 35 2.46 2.79 -2.96
C VAL A 35 1.93 4.06 -2.28
N PHE A 36 2.44 4.41 -1.10
CA PHE A 36 2.06 5.66 -0.43
C PHE A 36 2.34 6.90 -1.29
N ASP A 37 3.53 6.98 -1.89
CA ASP A 37 3.91 8.11 -2.74
C ASP A 37 3.05 8.20 -4.01
N GLU A 38 2.64 7.08 -4.60
CA GLU A 38 1.68 7.03 -5.73
C GLU A 38 0.30 7.54 -5.31
N LEU A 39 -0.20 7.13 -4.14
CA LEU A 39 -1.49 7.57 -3.63
C LEU A 39 -1.53 9.09 -3.40
N LEU A 40 -0.43 9.70 -2.95
CA LEU A 40 -0.34 11.16 -2.78
C LEU A 40 -0.52 11.94 -4.09
N VAL A 41 -0.26 11.31 -5.26
CA VAL A 41 -0.51 11.94 -6.56
C VAL A 41 -2.00 12.18 -6.79
N LEU A 42 -2.89 11.37 -6.21
CA LEU A 42 -4.34 11.51 -6.33
C LEU A 42 -4.87 12.85 -5.78
N ALA A 43 -4.15 13.48 -4.84
CA ALA A 43 -4.48 14.82 -4.36
C ALA A 43 -4.53 15.85 -5.51
N LYS A 44 -3.67 15.68 -6.52
CA LYS A 44 -3.65 16.54 -7.72
C LYS A 44 -4.87 16.34 -8.63
N LEU A 45 -5.57 15.22 -8.45
CA LEU A 45 -6.80 14.87 -9.17
C LEU A 45 -8.06 15.22 -8.36
N GLY A 46 -7.91 15.87 -7.21
CA GLY A 46 -9.02 16.30 -6.36
C GLY A 46 -9.54 15.22 -5.39
N VAL A 47 -8.83 14.11 -5.24
CA VAL A 47 -9.16 13.07 -4.25
C VAL A 47 -8.60 13.48 -2.89
N ASP A 48 -9.40 13.33 -1.83
CA ASP A 48 -8.94 13.56 -0.47
C ASP A 48 -8.03 12.41 0.00
N VAL A 49 -6.74 12.71 0.19
CA VAL A 49 -5.73 11.77 0.69
C VAL A 49 -5.35 12.04 2.16
N SER A 50 -5.98 13.01 2.81
CA SER A 50 -5.73 13.32 4.23
C SER A 50 -5.95 12.14 5.19
N PRO A 51 -6.84 11.15 4.91
CA PRO A 51 -6.95 9.96 5.75
C PRO A 51 -5.64 9.16 5.84
N LEU A 52 -4.84 9.12 4.77
CA LEU A 52 -3.59 8.34 4.76
C LEU A 52 -2.54 8.87 5.74
N SER A 53 -2.53 10.18 5.99
CA SER A 53 -1.54 10.81 6.88
C SER A 53 -1.99 10.83 8.35
N SER A 54 -3.29 10.66 8.60
CA SER A 54 -3.89 10.69 9.94
C SER A 54 -4.28 9.31 10.48
N ALA A 55 -4.18 8.27 9.64
CA ALA A 55 -4.51 6.90 10.00
C ALA A 55 -3.47 6.31 10.97
N ASP A 56 -3.93 6.01 12.20
CA ASP A 56 -3.20 5.25 13.22
C ASP A 56 -3.07 3.76 12.89
N TRP A 57 -3.90 3.27 11.96
CA TRP A 57 -4.01 1.89 11.54
C TRP A 57 -3.23 1.56 10.26
N LEU A 58 -2.60 2.56 9.63
CA LEU A 58 -1.85 2.41 8.39
C LEU A 58 -0.36 2.64 8.66
N GLU A 59 0.44 1.60 8.43
CA GLU A 59 1.90 1.68 8.51
C GLU A 59 2.50 1.82 7.11
N VAL A 60 3.47 2.73 6.95
CA VAL A 60 4.24 2.86 5.71
C VAL A 60 5.64 2.28 5.92
N ARG A 61 5.99 1.27 5.14
CA ARG A 61 7.29 0.57 5.25
C ARG A 61 7.86 0.24 3.88
N SER A 62 9.16 0.46 3.67
CA SER A 62 9.83 0.02 2.45
C SER A 62 10.31 -1.43 2.57
N PRO A 63 10.17 -2.26 1.52
CA PRO A 63 10.85 -3.55 1.48
C PRO A 63 12.37 -3.35 1.42
N ASN A 64 13.12 -4.32 1.95
CA ASN A 64 14.56 -4.35 1.78
C ASN A 64 14.94 -4.64 0.33
N ILE A 65 16.09 -4.10 -0.09
CA ILE A 65 16.68 -4.44 -1.38
C ILE A 65 17.05 -5.93 -1.37
N SER A 66 16.40 -6.69 -2.23
CA SER A 66 16.57 -8.14 -2.35
C SER A 66 16.56 -8.57 -3.81
N HIS A 67 17.07 -9.77 -4.09
CA HIS A 67 16.97 -10.35 -5.44
C HIS A 67 15.52 -10.46 -5.93
N ILE A 68 14.58 -10.73 -5.03
CA ILE A 68 13.15 -10.80 -5.35
C ILE A 68 12.65 -9.41 -5.79
N LEU A 69 12.93 -8.36 -5.02
CA LEU A 69 12.53 -7.00 -5.38
C LEU A 69 13.15 -6.56 -6.73
N LEU A 70 14.43 -6.84 -6.95
CA LEU A 70 15.12 -6.51 -8.21
C LEU A 70 14.50 -7.25 -9.41
N LEU A 71 14.16 -8.54 -9.25
CA LEU A 71 13.47 -9.31 -10.28
C LEU A 71 12.08 -8.75 -10.56
N LEU A 72 11.26 -8.51 -9.53
CA LEU A 72 9.90 -8.02 -9.68
C LEU A 72 9.86 -6.64 -10.35
N ASN A 73 10.79 -5.74 -10.01
CA ASN A 73 10.90 -4.43 -10.67
C ASN A 73 11.18 -4.49 -12.19
N SER A 74 11.66 -5.63 -12.70
CA SER A 74 11.84 -5.84 -14.14
C SER A 74 10.60 -6.41 -14.85
N LEU A 75 9.58 -6.83 -14.08
CA LEU A 75 8.40 -7.53 -14.57
C LEU A 75 7.09 -6.78 -14.31
N LEU A 76 7.05 -5.99 -13.24
CA LEU A 76 5.87 -5.30 -12.73
C LEU A 76 6.14 -3.81 -12.58
N ASP A 77 5.09 -3.02 -12.37
CA ASP A 77 5.28 -1.65 -11.91
C ASP A 77 5.89 -1.62 -10.50
N GLU A 78 6.50 -0.48 -10.16
CA GLU A 78 7.22 -0.35 -8.90
C GLU A 78 6.30 -0.51 -7.68
N GLY A 79 5.04 -0.08 -7.74
CA GLY A 79 4.07 -0.21 -6.65
C GLY A 79 3.76 -1.67 -6.35
N GLU A 80 3.37 -2.43 -7.37
CA GLU A 80 3.12 -3.87 -7.29
C GLU A 80 4.35 -4.65 -6.84
N ALA A 81 5.51 -4.39 -7.45
CA ALA A 81 6.75 -5.06 -7.12
C ALA A 81 7.13 -4.86 -5.64
N ASN A 82 6.97 -3.63 -5.13
CA ASN A 82 7.25 -3.34 -3.73
C ASN A 82 6.22 -3.98 -2.78
N ALA A 83 4.95 -4.04 -3.16
CA ALA A 83 3.89 -4.66 -2.35
C ALA A 83 4.12 -6.16 -2.20
N ILE A 84 4.41 -6.86 -3.31
CA ILE A 84 4.74 -8.29 -3.29
C ILE A 84 6.04 -8.54 -2.53
N ALA A 85 7.09 -7.76 -2.77
CA ALA A 85 8.36 -7.92 -2.06
C ALA A 85 8.20 -7.74 -0.54
N LEU A 86 7.42 -6.75 -0.11
CA LEU A 86 7.14 -6.51 1.31
C LEU A 86 6.28 -7.62 1.92
N ALA A 87 5.29 -8.12 1.18
CA ALA A 87 4.47 -9.26 1.61
C ALA A 87 5.32 -10.52 1.83
N VAL A 88 6.28 -10.80 0.94
CA VAL A 88 7.23 -11.90 1.10
C VAL A 88 8.16 -11.68 2.28
N GLU A 89 8.71 -10.47 2.44
CA GLU A 89 9.61 -10.13 3.55
C GLU A 89 8.93 -10.32 4.91
N LEU A 90 7.70 -9.81 5.07
CA LEU A 90 6.96 -9.83 6.32
C LEU A 90 6.19 -11.13 6.54
N LYS A 91 6.20 -12.04 5.56
CA LYS A 91 5.36 -13.25 5.53
C LYS A 91 3.90 -12.90 5.77
N ALA A 92 3.41 -11.95 4.97
CA ALA A 92 2.05 -11.44 5.08
C ALA A 92 1.00 -12.55 4.88
N ASP A 93 -0.09 -12.43 5.61
CA ASP A 93 -1.24 -13.33 5.51
C ASP A 93 -2.10 -13.00 4.27
N LEU A 94 -2.07 -11.74 3.82
CA LEU A 94 -2.83 -11.23 2.69
C LEU A 94 -2.07 -10.11 1.97
N LEU A 95 -2.24 -10.07 0.64
CA LEU A 95 -1.88 -8.98 -0.25
C LEU A 95 -3.12 -8.57 -1.04
#